data_AF-A0A7K3Y4F3-F1
#
_entry.id   AF-A0A7K3Y4F3-F1
#
_cell.length_a   1.000
_cell.length_b   1.000
_cell.length_c   1.000
_cell.angle_alpha   90.00
_cell.angle_beta   90.00
_cell.angle_gamma   90.00
#
_symmetry.space_group_name_H-M   'P 1'
#
loop_
_entity.id
_entity.type
_entity.pdbx_description
1 polymer ?
#
loop_
_entity_poly.entity_id
_entity_poly.type
_entity_poly.pdbx_seq_one_letter_code
_entity_poly.pdbx_strand_id
1 'polypeptide(L)'
;MRNAGEVLVLLAAACLICGCLGTPAQLPTGGGITPIDLPEPPGAYTLTEALLELDLLGAEGGLNVTGTTVHQVLASGVDLDGRATSWILGLRDGDEVRWLTFGATGWKEIALPAPLPAEEVDITTVISPEDLLHAREGVLSPAMNRLGAGTVEITLAEGIYSVTVHSDAGLESFLFRADTGEVIA
;
A
#
# COMPACT_ATOMS: atom_id res chain seq x y z
N MET A 1 30.46 -66.34 -2.01
CA MET A 1 28.98 -66.26 -2.13
C MET A 1 28.63 -65.92 -3.57
N ARG A 2 27.49 -66.45 -4.03
CA ARG A 2 27.05 -66.68 -5.41
C ARG A 2 26.94 -65.42 -6.27
N ASN A 3 27.49 -65.50 -7.49
CA ASN A 3 26.91 -64.88 -8.70
C ASN A 3 25.96 -65.91 -9.34
N ALA A 4 24.77 -65.49 -9.77
CA ALA A 4 24.00 -66.04 -10.90
C ALA A 4 22.57 -65.46 -10.94
N GLY A 5 22.09 -65.14 -12.15
CA GLY A 5 20.68 -64.88 -12.48
C GLY A 5 20.49 -63.57 -13.24
N GLU A 6 20.96 -63.45 -14.49
CA GLU A 6 20.22 -63.75 -15.75
C GLU A 6 18.98 -62.87 -15.96
N VAL A 7 19.01 -61.87 -16.86
CA VAL A 7 18.89 -61.92 -18.34
C VAL A 7 17.43 -62.03 -18.80
N LEU A 8 16.93 -61.01 -19.51
CA LEU A 8 16.42 -61.23 -20.86
C LEU A 8 16.40 -59.93 -21.69
N VAL A 9 17.14 -60.01 -22.79
CA VAL A 9 17.18 -59.11 -23.94
C VAL A 9 15.97 -59.41 -24.83
N LEU A 10 15.40 -58.40 -25.50
CA LEU A 10 14.80 -58.62 -26.81
C LEU A 10 14.92 -57.38 -27.70
N LEU A 11 15.48 -57.65 -28.88
CA LEU A 11 16.01 -56.74 -29.88
C LEU A 11 15.05 -56.69 -31.08
N ALA A 12 14.92 -55.49 -31.65
CA ALA A 12 14.75 -55.16 -33.08
C ALA A 12 13.57 -55.71 -33.92
N ALA A 13 12.89 -54.79 -34.61
CA ALA A 13 12.77 -54.82 -36.09
C ALA A 13 12.23 -53.49 -36.63
N ALA A 14 12.91 -52.94 -37.64
CA ALA A 14 12.50 -51.78 -38.42
C ALA A 14 11.58 -52.20 -39.58
N CYS A 15 10.57 -51.37 -39.89
CA CYS A 15 9.87 -51.39 -41.18
C CYS A 15 9.56 -49.95 -41.63
N LEU A 16 10.28 -49.52 -42.67
CA LEU A 16 10.01 -48.36 -43.53
C LEU A 16 8.79 -48.64 -44.41
N ILE A 17 7.71 -47.87 -44.31
CA ILE A 17 6.82 -47.66 -45.48
C ILE A 17 6.02 -46.35 -45.40
N CYS A 18 6.13 -45.57 -46.49
CA CYS A 18 5.15 -44.69 -47.13
C CYS A 18 4.28 -43.71 -46.34
N GLY A 19 4.32 -42.45 -46.79
CA GLY A 19 3.53 -41.36 -46.25
C GLY A 19 2.06 -41.34 -46.59
N CYS A 20 1.34 -40.50 -45.84
CA CYS A 20 0.11 -39.84 -46.26
C CYS A 20 0.19 -38.39 -45.80
N LEU A 21 0.05 -37.45 -46.75
CA LEU A 21 -0.37 -36.08 -46.48
C LEU A 21 -1.75 -36.11 -45.82
N GLY A 22 -1.95 -35.41 -44.70
CA GLY A 22 -3.26 -35.37 -44.04
C GLY A 22 -3.31 -34.46 -42.82
N THR A 23 -3.53 -33.18 -43.07
CA THR A 23 -4.15 -32.16 -42.19
C THR A 23 -3.42 -31.78 -40.89
N PRO A 24 -3.11 -30.50 -40.64
CA PRO A 24 -2.66 -30.08 -39.32
C PRO A 24 -3.77 -30.37 -38.31
N ALA A 25 -3.45 -31.16 -37.28
CA ALA A 25 -4.31 -31.31 -36.12
C ALA A 25 -4.51 -29.91 -35.52
N GLN A 26 -5.75 -29.45 -35.45
CA GLN A 26 -6.10 -28.28 -34.67
C GLN A 26 -5.67 -28.55 -33.23
N LEU A 27 -4.74 -27.74 -32.73
CA LEU A 27 -4.49 -27.62 -31.30
C LEU A 27 -5.86 -27.44 -30.63
N PRO A 28 -6.20 -28.19 -29.56
CA PRO A 28 -7.35 -27.82 -28.76
C PRO A 28 -7.10 -26.39 -28.33
N THR A 29 -8.00 -25.48 -28.72
CA THR A 29 -8.05 -24.11 -28.23
C THR A 29 -7.99 -24.21 -26.72
N GLY A 30 -6.79 -23.97 -26.18
CA GLY A 30 -6.56 -23.99 -24.74
C GLY A 30 -7.60 -23.08 -24.14
N GLY A 31 -8.39 -23.62 -23.21
CA GLY A 31 -9.34 -22.84 -22.44
C GLY A 31 -8.57 -21.66 -21.88
N GLY A 32 -8.81 -20.49 -22.49
CA GLY A 32 -8.24 -19.24 -22.01
C GLY A 32 -8.73 -19.10 -20.59
N ILE A 33 -7.80 -19.13 -19.65
CA ILE A 33 -7.98 -18.49 -18.37
C ILE A 33 -8.30 -17.04 -18.70
N THR A 34 -9.59 -16.71 -18.79
CA THR A 34 -10.04 -15.33 -18.79
C THR A 34 -9.45 -14.74 -17.52
N PRO A 35 -8.64 -13.67 -17.59
CA PRO A 35 -8.22 -12.97 -16.39
C PRO A 35 -9.49 -12.65 -15.62
N ILE A 36 -9.60 -13.17 -14.40
CA ILE A 36 -10.58 -12.64 -13.47
C ILE A 36 -10.04 -11.24 -13.19
N ASP A 37 -10.67 -10.21 -13.76
CA ASP A 37 -10.60 -8.86 -13.19
C ASP A 37 -11.18 -9.02 -11.79
N LEU A 38 -10.29 -9.33 -10.84
CA LEU A 38 -10.57 -9.10 -9.45
C LEU A 38 -10.89 -7.61 -9.40
N PRO A 39 -12.09 -7.21 -8.91
CA PRO A 39 -12.30 -5.80 -8.64
C PRO A 39 -11.11 -5.33 -7.81
N GLU A 40 -10.48 -4.25 -8.27
CA GLU A 40 -9.37 -3.63 -7.55
C GLU A 40 -9.77 -3.56 -6.08
N PRO A 41 -8.97 -4.11 -5.15
CA PRO A 41 -9.35 -4.10 -3.75
C PRO A 41 -9.69 -2.66 -3.40
N PRO A 42 -10.82 -2.37 -2.71
CA PRO A 42 -11.13 -1.02 -2.29
C PRO A 42 -10.00 -0.60 -1.33
N GLY A 43 -8.99 0.10 -1.83
CA GLY A 43 -7.62 -0.22 -1.40
C GLY A 43 -6.70 0.97 -1.21
N ALA A 44 -7.12 2.17 -1.59
CA ALA A 44 -6.35 3.37 -1.29
C ALA A 44 -7.30 4.56 -1.15
N TYR A 45 -7.23 5.22 0.00
CA TYR A 45 -8.10 6.35 0.35
C TYR A 45 -7.25 7.59 0.60
N THR A 46 -7.79 8.75 0.26
CA THR A 46 -7.24 10.03 0.71
C THR A 46 -7.47 10.22 2.20
N LEU A 47 -6.74 11.14 2.85
CA LEU A 47 -6.99 11.43 4.26
C LEU A 47 -8.40 12.00 4.44
N THR A 48 -8.84 12.85 3.51
CA THR A 48 -10.19 13.42 3.50
C THR A 48 -11.26 12.33 3.42
N GLU A 49 -11.12 11.34 2.53
CA GLU A 49 -12.05 10.22 2.44
C GLU A 49 -12.08 9.41 3.75
N ALA A 50 -10.90 9.14 4.33
CA ALA A 50 -10.82 8.41 5.61
C ALA A 50 -11.48 9.17 6.77
N LEU A 51 -11.32 10.49 6.85
CA LEU A 51 -11.96 11.31 7.88
C LEU A 51 -13.49 11.36 7.72
N LEU A 52 -14.00 11.40 6.49
CA LEU A 52 -15.45 11.31 6.23
C LEU A 52 -16.04 10.00 6.73
N GLU A 53 -15.34 8.88 6.56
CA GLU A 53 -15.73 7.58 7.11
C GLU A 53 -15.68 7.58 8.65
N LEU A 54 -14.73 8.30 9.26
CA LEU A 54 -14.65 8.44 10.72
C LEU A 54 -15.86 9.21 11.27
N ASP A 55 -16.23 10.31 10.61
CA ASP A 55 -17.39 11.12 10.98
C ASP A 55 -18.69 10.32 10.91
N LEU A 56 -18.85 9.53 9.84
CA LEU A 56 -20.00 8.63 9.69
C LEU A 56 -20.05 7.59 10.83
N LEU A 57 -18.92 6.94 11.10
CA LEU A 57 -18.82 5.94 12.17
C LEU A 57 -19.08 6.54 13.56
N GLY A 58 -18.67 7.79 13.78
CA GLY A 58 -18.98 8.54 14.99
C GLY A 58 -20.48 8.81 15.13
N ALA A 59 -21.16 9.20 14.04
CA ALA A 59 -22.61 9.43 14.02
C ALA A 59 -23.42 8.15 14.26
N GLU A 60 -22.90 6.99 13.84
CA GLU A 60 -23.51 5.66 14.06
C GLU A 60 -23.20 5.08 15.45
N GLY A 61 -22.30 5.73 16.22
CA GLY A 61 -21.89 5.27 17.55
C GLY A 61 -20.93 4.08 17.53
N GLY A 62 -20.29 3.80 16.39
CA GLY A 62 -19.34 2.68 16.24
C GLY A 62 -17.97 2.95 16.87
N LEU A 63 -17.52 4.20 16.86
CA LEU A 63 -16.34 4.67 17.59
C LEU A 63 -16.62 6.03 18.22
N ASN A 64 -16.35 6.18 19.51
CA ASN A 64 -16.43 7.47 20.16
C ASN A 64 -15.09 8.22 20.05
N VAL A 65 -15.07 9.26 19.23
CA VAL A 65 -13.96 10.22 19.08
C VAL A 65 -14.30 11.63 19.57
N THR A 66 -15.48 11.79 20.17
CA THR A 66 -15.97 13.10 20.65
C THR A 66 -15.05 13.64 21.74
N GLY A 67 -14.58 14.88 21.57
CA GLY A 67 -13.70 15.54 22.54
C GLY A 67 -12.23 15.14 22.45
N THR A 68 -11.85 14.34 21.45
CA THR A 68 -10.44 14.01 21.18
C THR A 68 -9.81 15.03 20.25
N THR A 69 -8.50 15.23 20.40
CA THR A 69 -7.69 16.09 19.53
C THR A 69 -6.68 15.25 18.76
N VAL A 70 -6.42 15.58 17.49
CA VAL A 70 -5.41 14.89 16.68
C VAL A 70 -4.04 15.48 17.00
N HIS A 71 -3.06 14.64 17.30
CA HIS A 71 -1.68 15.06 17.55
C HIS A 71 -0.68 14.51 16.53
N GLN A 72 -1.10 13.48 15.78
CA GLN A 72 -0.26 12.89 14.76
C GLN A 72 -1.11 12.21 13.69
N VAL A 73 -0.71 12.34 12.44
CA VAL A 73 -1.23 11.56 11.33
C VAL A 73 -0.07 10.79 10.70
N LEU A 74 -0.25 9.49 10.52
CA LEU A 74 0.68 8.63 9.79
C LEU A 74 -0.01 8.05 8.58
N ALA A 75 0.73 7.87 7.50
CA ALA A 75 0.26 7.23 6.29
C ALA A 75 1.31 6.29 5.74
N SER A 76 0.87 5.15 5.22
CA SER A 76 1.75 4.16 4.61
C SER A 76 1.28 3.83 3.21
N GLY A 77 2.23 3.70 2.29
CA GLY A 77 1.94 3.36 0.90
C GLY A 77 1.12 4.44 0.21
N VAL A 78 1.51 5.70 0.36
CA VAL A 78 0.84 6.84 -0.27
C VAL A 78 1.38 7.04 -1.69
N ASP A 79 0.51 7.07 -2.69
CA ASP A 79 0.88 7.46 -4.05
C ASP A 79 0.92 9.00 -4.21
N LEU A 80 1.31 9.48 -5.40
CA LEU A 80 1.38 10.92 -5.68
C LEU A 80 -0.01 11.60 -5.81
N ASP A 81 -1.08 10.81 -5.92
CA ASP A 81 -2.46 11.29 -5.84
C ASP A 81 -2.94 11.41 -4.38
N GLY A 82 -2.08 11.07 -3.41
CA GLY A 82 -2.36 11.12 -1.97
C GLY A 82 -3.25 10.00 -1.46
N ARG A 83 -3.45 8.94 -2.25
CA ARG A 83 -4.18 7.76 -1.79
C ARG A 83 -3.22 6.84 -1.03
N ALA A 84 -3.58 6.52 0.21
CA ALA A 84 -2.78 5.68 1.08
C ALA A 84 -3.40 4.29 1.26
N THR A 85 -2.54 3.27 1.40
CA THR A 85 -2.96 1.92 1.80
C THR A 85 -3.56 1.92 3.22
N SER A 86 -3.04 2.79 4.09
CA SER A 86 -3.57 2.97 5.44
C SER A 86 -3.28 4.35 5.99
N TRP A 87 -4.21 4.85 6.80
CA TRP A 87 -4.03 6.03 7.64
C TRP A 87 -4.02 5.63 9.11
N ILE A 88 -3.27 6.35 9.93
CA ILE A 88 -3.28 6.20 11.39
C ILE A 88 -3.41 7.59 12.01
N LEU A 89 -4.33 7.74 12.95
CA LEU A 89 -4.49 8.94 13.77
C LEU A 89 -4.04 8.66 15.20
N GLY A 90 -3.14 9.51 15.68
CA GLY A 90 -2.77 9.62 17.07
C GLY A 90 -3.65 10.64 17.76
N LEU A 91 -4.54 10.19 18.64
CA LEU A 91 -5.54 11.01 19.32
C LEU A 91 -5.23 11.16 20.80
N ARG A 92 -5.50 12.35 21.35
CA ARG A 92 -5.48 12.59 22.80
C ARG A 92 -6.89 12.81 23.32
N ASP A 93 -7.24 12.12 24.40
CA ASP A 93 -8.48 12.26 25.16
C ASP A 93 -8.12 12.57 26.62
N GLY A 94 -8.00 13.86 26.94
CA GLY A 94 -7.40 14.29 28.22
C GLY A 94 -5.95 13.79 28.35
N ASP A 95 -5.71 12.90 29.32
CA ASP A 95 -4.39 12.28 29.55
C ASP A 95 -4.21 10.94 28.80
N GLU A 96 -5.26 10.44 28.15
CA GLU A 96 -5.22 9.16 27.43
C GLU A 96 -4.74 9.33 25.99
N VAL A 97 -3.90 8.41 25.54
CA VAL A 97 -3.42 8.30 24.16
C VAL A 97 -4.16 7.16 23.48
N ARG A 98 -4.78 7.44 22.34
CA ARG A 98 -5.50 6.47 21.52
C ARG A 98 -4.97 6.49 20.10
N TRP A 99 -4.95 5.33 19.47
CA TRP A 99 -4.46 5.17 18.10
C TRP A 99 -5.55 4.52 17.25
N LEU A 100 -5.98 5.21 16.20
CA LEU A 100 -6.95 4.69 15.24
C LEU A 100 -6.23 4.40 13.92
N THR A 101 -6.52 3.27 13.30
CA THR A 101 -6.04 2.96 11.95
C THR A 101 -7.22 2.74 11.01
N PHE A 102 -7.09 3.27 9.81
CA PHE A 102 -8.00 3.08 8.70
C PHE A 102 -7.30 2.26 7.62
N GLY A 103 -8.02 1.30 7.05
CA GLY A 103 -7.57 0.49 5.91
C GLY A 103 -8.76 -0.25 5.31
N ALA A 104 -8.51 -1.39 4.67
CA ALA A 104 -9.54 -2.15 3.92
C ALA A 104 -10.79 -2.56 4.72
N THR A 105 -10.73 -2.58 6.06
CA THR A 105 -11.86 -2.94 6.94
C THR A 105 -12.48 -1.73 7.65
N GLY A 106 -12.14 -0.50 7.23
CA GLY A 106 -12.53 0.73 7.92
C GLY A 106 -11.69 1.03 9.16
N TRP A 107 -12.19 1.95 9.99
CA TRP A 107 -11.53 2.39 11.21
C TRP A 107 -11.56 1.33 12.31
N LYS A 108 -10.44 1.19 13.00
CA LYS A 108 -10.32 0.39 14.22
C LYS A 108 -9.31 1.02 15.17
N GLU A 109 -9.53 0.83 16.46
CA GLU A 109 -8.54 1.19 17.48
C GLU A 109 -7.43 0.12 17.54
N ILE A 110 -6.19 0.57 17.74
CA ILE A 110 -5.01 -0.28 17.87
C ILE A 110 -4.23 0.05 19.13
N ALA A 111 -3.56 -0.97 19.68
CA ALA A 111 -2.61 -0.77 20.76
C ALA A 111 -1.22 -0.45 20.17
N LEU A 112 -0.83 0.82 20.25
CA LEU A 112 0.52 1.25 19.87
C LEU A 112 1.19 1.94 21.08
N PRO A 113 2.30 1.39 21.61
CA PRO A 113 2.99 1.97 22.77
C PRO A 113 3.93 3.11 22.33
N ALA A 114 3.37 4.12 21.65
CA ALA A 114 4.09 5.29 21.19
C ALA A 114 3.51 6.56 21.84
N PRO A 115 4.34 7.42 22.43
CA PRO A 115 3.86 8.71 22.94
C PRO A 115 3.43 9.60 21.77
N LEU A 116 2.43 10.45 22.02
CA LEU A 116 2.04 11.48 21.05
C LEU A 116 2.84 12.76 21.24
N PRO A 117 3.13 13.49 20.15
CA PRO A 117 3.60 14.86 20.23
C PRO A 117 2.73 15.74 21.15
N ALA A 118 3.32 16.78 21.71
CA ALA A 118 2.58 17.67 22.62
C ALA A 118 1.55 18.52 21.87
N GLU A 119 1.95 19.04 20.70
CA GLU A 119 1.17 19.95 19.87
C GLU A 119 0.04 19.24 19.14
N GLU A 120 -1.12 19.91 19.08
CA GLU A 120 -2.28 19.46 18.32
C GLU A 120 -2.08 19.77 16.84
N VAL A 121 -2.52 18.86 15.98
CA VAL A 121 -2.61 19.02 14.54
C VAL A 121 -4.04 19.43 14.21
N ASP A 122 -4.25 20.71 13.90
CA ASP A 122 -5.52 21.18 13.37
C ASP A 122 -5.60 20.86 11.87
N ILE A 123 -6.23 19.71 11.56
CA ILE A 123 -6.40 19.19 10.20
C ILE A 123 -7.11 20.20 9.28
N THR A 124 -7.89 21.13 9.83
CA THR A 124 -8.63 22.11 9.02
C THR A 124 -7.78 23.28 8.54
N THR A 125 -6.57 23.44 9.10
CA THR A 125 -5.65 24.56 8.81
C THR A 125 -4.41 24.15 8.05
N VAL A 126 -4.09 22.86 8.03
CA VAL A 126 -2.98 22.30 7.24
C VAL A 126 -3.43 22.08 5.80
N ILE A 127 -2.50 22.16 4.86
CA ILE A 127 -2.76 21.69 3.50
C ILE A 127 -3.01 20.18 3.52
N SER A 128 -3.85 19.67 2.63
CA SER A 128 -4.11 18.24 2.61
C SER A 128 -2.88 17.46 2.09
N PRO A 129 -2.71 16.17 2.46
CA PRO A 129 -1.65 15.34 1.90
C PRO A 129 -1.67 15.27 0.37
N GLU A 130 -2.86 15.22 -0.23
CA GLU A 130 -3.04 15.17 -1.69
C GLU A 130 -2.51 16.46 -2.34
N ASP A 131 -2.89 17.62 -1.80
CA ASP A 131 -2.44 18.92 -2.29
C ASP A 131 -0.92 19.11 -2.10
N LEU A 132 -0.38 18.66 -0.97
CA LEU A 132 1.07 18.68 -0.71
C LEU A 132 1.83 17.88 -1.77
N LEU A 133 1.44 16.62 -1.98
CA LEU A 133 2.14 15.71 -2.89
C LEU A 133 2.04 16.21 -4.32
N HIS A 134 0.88 16.69 -4.75
CA HIS A 134 0.70 17.29 -6.06
C HIS A 134 1.59 18.53 -6.25
N ALA A 135 1.61 19.45 -5.28
CA ALA A 135 2.44 20.65 -5.33
C ALA A 135 3.95 20.35 -5.28
N ARG A 136 4.35 19.18 -4.75
CA ARG A 136 5.74 18.75 -4.57
C ARG A 136 6.15 17.58 -5.45
N GLU A 137 5.33 17.23 -6.43
CA GLU A 137 5.61 16.15 -7.39
C GLU A 137 6.97 16.34 -8.07
N GLY A 138 7.33 17.58 -8.45
CA GLY A 138 8.61 17.90 -9.07
C GLY A 138 9.85 17.60 -8.21
N VAL A 139 9.68 17.49 -6.88
CA VAL A 139 10.74 17.13 -5.93
C VAL A 139 10.67 15.63 -5.58
N LEU A 140 9.47 15.10 -5.37
CA LEU A 140 9.25 13.71 -4.93
C LEU A 140 9.45 12.70 -6.06
N SER A 141 8.92 12.95 -7.26
CA SER A 141 9.00 12.02 -8.40
C SER A 141 10.44 11.66 -8.79
N PRO A 142 11.41 12.60 -8.86
CA PRO A 142 12.80 12.24 -9.09
C PRO A 142 13.42 11.32 -8.02
N ALA A 143 13.07 11.51 -6.75
CA ALA A 143 13.55 10.67 -5.66
C ALA A 143 12.92 9.27 -5.71
N MET A 144 11.61 9.20 -5.90
CA MET A 144 10.87 7.94 -6.12
C MET A 144 11.44 7.15 -7.29
N ASN A 145 11.67 7.79 -8.45
CA ASN A 145 12.25 7.15 -9.62
C ASN A 145 13.68 6.64 -9.38
N ARG A 146 14.51 7.44 -8.70
CA ARG A 146 15.90 7.08 -8.39
C ARG A 146 15.96 5.88 -7.44
N LEU A 147 15.09 5.83 -6.44
CA LEU A 147 15.00 4.74 -5.48
C LEU A 147 14.16 3.56 -5.98
N GLY A 148 13.43 3.71 -7.09
CA GLY A 148 12.50 2.68 -7.56
C GLY A 148 11.32 2.46 -6.61
N ALA A 149 10.90 3.50 -5.88
CA ALA A 149 9.76 3.45 -4.98
C ALA A 149 8.48 3.85 -5.73
N GLY A 150 7.40 3.08 -5.54
CA GLY A 150 6.07 3.39 -6.09
C GLY A 150 5.20 4.24 -5.16
N THR A 151 5.58 4.36 -3.89
CA THR A 151 4.82 5.05 -2.86
C THR A 151 5.77 5.72 -1.85
N VAL A 152 5.19 6.54 -0.98
CA VAL A 152 5.86 7.20 0.14
C VAL A 152 5.18 6.88 1.47
N GLU A 153 5.88 7.14 2.56
CA GLU A 153 5.30 7.22 3.89
C GLU A 153 5.15 8.70 4.28
N ILE A 154 4.10 9.03 5.03
CA ILE A 154 3.86 10.40 5.52
C ILE A 154 3.73 10.37 7.03
N THR A 155 4.37 11.32 7.69
CA THR A 155 4.10 11.70 9.07
C THR A 155 3.76 13.18 9.12
N LEU A 156 2.65 13.53 9.77
CA LEU A 156 2.27 14.90 10.11
C LEU A 156 2.22 15.02 11.62
N ALA A 157 3.06 15.89 12.16
CA ALA A 157 3.13 16.21 13.58
C ALA A 157 3.82 17.57 13.74
N GLU A 158 3.48 18.31 14.81
CA GLU A 158 4.20 19.54 15.19
C GLU A 158 4.30 20.56 14.03
N GLY A 159 3.23 20.68 13.24
CA GLY A 159 3.17 21.59 12.08
C GLY A 159 4.07 21.21 10.89
N ILE A 160 4.60 19.99 10.85
CA ILE A 160 5.54 19.53 9.80
C ILE A 160 5.03 18.23 9.16
N TYR A 161 5.05 18.21 7.83
CA TYR A 161 5.01 16.97 7.06
C TYR A 161 6.43 16.44 6.87
N SER A 162 6.65 15.19 7.28
CA SER A 162 7.80 14.39 6.88
C SER A 162 7.34 13.36 5.86
N VAL A 163 7.81 13.49 4.63
CA VAL A 163 7.53 12.55 3.53
C VAL A 163 8.77 11.71 3.29
N THR A 164 8.65 10.40 3.41
CA THR A 164 9.78 9.47 3.28
C THR A 164 9.57 8.56 2.08
N VAL A 165 10.52 8.60 1.15
CA VAL A 165 10.65 7.66 0.05
C VAL A 165 11.55 6.52 0.52
N HIS A 166 11.03 5.30 0.53
CA HIS A 166 11.76 4.12 0.99
C HIS A 166 11.62 2.97 0.01
N SER A 167 12.74 2.33 -0.31
CA SER A 167 12.80 1.06 -1.04
C SER A 167 14.03 0.27 -0.62
N ASP A 168 14.20 -0.92 -1.20
CA ASP A 168 15.43 -1.72 -1.04
C ASP A 168 16.70 -0.98 -1.52
N ALA A 169 16.55 0.04 -2.38
CA ALA A 169 17.67 0.84 -2.89
C ALA A 169 18.11 1.96 -1.94
N GLY A 170 17.28 2.34 -0.97
CA GLY A 170 17.61 3.38 0.00
C GLY A 170 16.42 4.13 0.57
N LEU A 171 16.74 5.19 1.32
CA LEU A 171 15.82 6.02 2.05
C LEU A 171 16.13 7.50 1.77
N GLU A 172 15.10 8.30 1.54
CA GLU A 172 15.19 9.75 1.44
C GLU A 172 13.97 10.40 2.09
N SER A 173 14.18 11.45 2.86
CA SER A 173 13.12 12.14 3.59
C SER A 173 13.11 13.63 3.25
N PHE A 174 11.90 14.17 3.12
CA PHE A 174 11.65 15.57 2.82
C PHE A 174 10.77 16.17 3.90
N LEU A 175 11.11 17.36 4.36
CA LEU A 175 10.34 18.08 5.37
C LEU A 175 9.62 19.26 4.72
N PHE A 176 8.33 19.38 4.99
CA PHE A 176 7.50 20.49 4.50
C PHE A 176 6.72 21.12 5.65
N ARG A 177 6.52 22.43 5.58
CA ARG A 177 5.59 23.11 6.50
C ARG A 177 4.16 22.65 6.24
N ALA A 178 3.42 22.32 7.28
CA ALA A 178 2.05 21.82 7.12
C ALA A 178 1.04 22.90 6.70
N ASP A 179 1.31 24.18 6.98
CA ASP A 179 0.42 25.29 6.63
C ASP A 179 0.50 25.74 5.16
N THR A 180 1.64 25.50 4.52
CA THR A 180 2.00 26.08 3.21
C THR A 180 2.57 25.07 2.23
N GLY A 181 3.02 23.91 2.73
CA GLY A 181 3.75 22.92 1.95
C GLY A 181 5.15 23.35 1.55
N GLU A 182 5.67 24.48 2.04
CA GLU A 182 7.02 24.95 1.72
C GLU A 182 8.08 23.99 2.24
N VAL A 183 9.13 23.77 1.45
CA VAL A 183 10.25 22.89 1.80
C VAL A 183 11.01 23.49 2.98
N ILE A 184 11.30 22.65 3.97
CA ILE A 184 12.15 22.96 5.12
C ILE A 184 13.54 22.35 4.92
N ALA A 185 13.61 21.06 4.56
CA ALA A 185 14.84 20.29 4.40
C ALA A 185 14.63 19.10 3.46
#